data_AF-A0A5N7JP03-F1
#
_entry.id   AF-A0A5N7JP03-F1
#
_cell.length_a   1.000
_cell.length_b   1.000
_cell.length_c   1.000
_cell.angle_alpha   90.00
_cell.angle_beta   90.00
_cell.angle_gamma   90.00
#
_symmetry.space_group_name_H-M   'P 1'
#
loop_
_entity.id
_entity.type
_entity.pdbx_description
1 polymer ?
#
loop_
_entity_poly.entity_id
_entity_poly.type
_entity_poly.pdbx_seq_one_letter_code
_entity_poly.pdbx_strand_id
1 'polypeptide(L)'
;MKTNKTIVGDIILIPLEQGFRPAKVLYVSLRYEDTILLGLYKNLVADLHSSCDLEDTFELLIYTSRAPIRKNRWHYIGHEALRTTQQSLDFRVVAGERWQGDTHLGPASEEDKTRLPEMLVMGVRLVEEKAALIS
;
A
#
# COMPACT_ATOMS: atom_id res chain seq x y z
N MET A 1 0.32 14.75 21.02
CA MET A 1 -0.83 14.15 20.31
C MET A 1 -0.34 13.52 19.02
N LYS A 2 -0.14 12.20 18.96
CA LYS A 2 0.08 11.53 17.67
C LYS A 2 -1.29 11.31 17.05
N THR A 3 -1.59 12.01 15.97
CA THR A 3 -2.80 11.79 15.18
C THR A 3 -2.79 10.36 14.66
N ASN A 4 -3.64 9.50 15.24
CA ASN A 4 -3.85 8.08 14.87
C ASN A 4 -4.43 7.88 13.46
N LYS A 5 -4.29 8.85 12.57
CA LYS A 5 -4.92 8.85 11.26
C LYS A 5 -3.87 8.52 10.21
N THR A 6 -3.94 7.31 9.67
CA THR A 6 -3.22 6.93 8.46
C THR A 6 -3.71 7.79 7.30
N ILE A 7 -2.80 8.47 6.61
CA ILE A 7 -3.07 9.30 5.44
C ILE A 7 -2.24 8.83 4.24
N VAL A 8 -2.67 9.24 3.04
CA VAL A 8 -1.91 9.01 1.81
C VAL A 8 -0.55 9.69 1.92
N GLY A 9 0.52 9.00 1.52
CA GLY A 9 1.91 9.44 1.63
C GLY A 9 2.62 9.02 2.91
N ASP A 10 1.91 8.44 3.89
CA ASP A 10 2.56 7.87 5.07
C ASP A 10 3.48 6.71 4.69
N ILE A 11 4.65 6.69 5.31
CA ILE A 11 5.65 5.63 5.16
C ILE A 11 5.65 4.79 6.43
N ILE A 12 5.51 3.49 6.25
CA ILE A 12 5.49 2.49 7.32
C ILE A 12 6.56 1.42 7.08
N LEU A 13 6.97 0.78 8.16
CA LEU A 13 7.84 -0.40 8.15
C LEU A 13 7.02 -1.63 8.52
N ILE A 14 6.98 -2.60 7.61
CA ILE A 14 6.39 -3.92 7.81
C ILE A 14 7.49 -4.83 8.39
N PRO A 15 7.30 -5.40 9.59
CA PRO A 15 8.29 -6.27 10.22
C PRO A 15 8.37 -7.62 9.51
N LEU A 16 9.59 -8.08 9.26
CA LEU A 16 9.95 -9.37 8.69
C LEU A 16 11.00 -10.05 9.59
N GLU A 17 11.29 -11.33 9.36
CA GLU A 17 12.32 -12.05 10.14
C GLU A 17 13.72 -11.43 10.01
N GLN A 18 14.04 -10.92 8.82
CA GLN A 18 15.36 -10.37 8.44
C GLN A 18 15.46 -8.84 8.53
N GLY A 19 14.47 -8.17 9.13
CA GLY A 19 14.43 -6.71 9.27
C GLY A 19 13.06 -6.14 8.92
N PHE A 20 13.03 -5.04 8.19
CA PHE A 20 11.81 -4.31 7.86
C PHE A 20 11.72 -4.04 6.37
N ARG A 21 10.49 -4.13 5.84
CA ARG A 21 10.15 -3.73 4.48
C ARG A 21 9.44 -2.38 4.53
N PRO A 22 10.03 -1.32 3.93
CA PRO A 22 9.33 -0.06 3.78
C PRO A 22 8.13 -0.21 2.84
N ALA A 23 7.04 0.46 3.20
CA ALA A 23 5.87 0.61 2.35
C ALA A 23 5.29 2.02 2.46
N LYS A 24 4.74 2.52 1.37
CA LYS A 24 4.06 3.82 1.31
C LYS A 24 2.55 3.61 1.15
N VAL A 25 1.77 4.40 1.89
CA VAL A 25 0.32 4.43 1.74
C VAL A 25 -0.03 5.23 0.48
N LEU A 26 -0.51 4.55 -0.55
CA LEU A 26 -0.84 5.16 -1.84
C LEU A 26 -2.29 5.63 -1.91
N TYR A 27 -3.16 4.96 -1.17
CA TYR A 27 -4.57 5.29 -1.14
C TYR A 27 -5.20 4.86 0.19
N VAL A 28 -6.15 5.65 0.66
CA VAL A 28 -6.95 5.38 1.86
C VAL A 28 -8.41 5.48 1.46
N SER A 29 -9.16 4.39 1.60
CA SER A 29 -10.58 4.38 1.27
C SER A 29 -11.41 5.12 2.31
N LEU A 30 -12.32 5.96 1.82
CA LEU A 30 -13.38 6.62 2.56
C LEU A 30 -14.67 5.80 2.54
N ARG A 31 -14.85 4.91 1.55
CA ARG A 31 -16.05 4.07 1.40
C ARG A 31 -15.92 2.74 2.16
N TYR A 32 -14.77 2.08 2.02
CA TYR A 32 -14.49 0.81 2.67
C TYR A 32 -13.66 1.09 3.92
N GLU A 33 -14.33 1.13 5.06
CA GLU A 33 -13.69 1.45 6.33
C GLU A 33 -12.50 0.52 6.56
N ASP A 34 -11.37 1.13 6.88
CA ASP A 34 -10.10 0.47 7.16
C ASP A 34 -9.31 -0.01 5.95
N THR A 35 -9.79 0.14 4.71
CA THR A 35 -9.00 -0.28 3.53
C THR A 35 -7.97 0.76 3.10
N ILE A 36 -6.75 0.30 2.83
CA ILE A 36 -5.64 1.06 2.25
C ILE A 36 -5.01 0.30 1.10
N LEU A 37 -4.38 1.05 0.19
CA LEU A 37 -3.40 0.53 -0.76
C LEU A 37 -2.00 0.86 -0.27
N LEU A 38 -1.14 -0.14 -0.24
CA LEU A 38 0.29 -0.01 0.01
C LEU A 38 1.09 -0.25 -1.25
N GLY A 39 2.11 0.58 -1.48
CA GLY A 39 3.22 0.28 -2.37
C GLY A 39 4.41 -0.18 -1.55
N LEU A 40 4.85 -1.42 -1.73
CA LEU A 40 6.01 -2.00 -1.05
C LEU A 40 7.26 -1.72 -1.87
N TYR A 41 8.29 -1.22 -1.20
CA TYR A 41 9.59 -0.96 -1.83
C TYR A 41 10.43 -2.22 -1.93
N LYS A 42 11.36 -2.26 -2.88
CA LYS A 42 12.25 -3.41 -3.09
C LYS A 42 13.33 -3.57 -2.02
N ASN A 43 13.71 -2.50 -1.33
CA ASN A 43 14.76 -2.53 -0.32
C ASN A 43 14.30 -3.12 1.02
N LEU A 44 15.25 -3.66 1.77
CA LEU A 44 15.10 -4.06 3.17
C LEU A 44 15.89 -3.10 4.04
N VAL A 45 15.40 -2.88 5.25
CA VAL A 45 16.03 -2.01 6.24
C VAL A 45 16.24 -2.80 7.53
N ALA A 46 17.45 -2.74 8.07
CA ALA A 46 17.83 -3.55 9.22
C ALA A 46 17.20 -3.06 10.54
N ASP A 47 17.02 -1.75 10.68
CA ASP A 47 16.48 -1.13 11.89
C ASP A 47 15.50 0.03 11.61
N LEU A 48 14.79 0.47 12.65
CA LEU A 48 13.77 1.53 12.56
C LEU A 48 14.34 2.94 12.34
N HIS A 49 15.65 3.15 12.54
CA HIS A 49 16.28 4.48 12.59
C HIS A 49 17.13 4.76 11.34
N SER A 50 17.38 3.73 10.54
CA SER A 50 18.08 3.79 9.28
C SER A 50 17.37 4.73 8.32
N SER A 51 18.12 5.64 7.71
CA SER A 51 17.62 6.46 6.62
C SER A 51 17.18 5.54 5.48
N CYS A 52 15.90 5.59 5.13
CA CYS A 52 15.37 4.88 3.97
C CYS A 52 15.55 5.79 2.75
N ASP A 53 16.54 5.50 1.91
CA ASP A 53 16.52 6.05 0.55
C ASP A 53 15.45 5.27 -0.24
N LEU A 54 14.34 5.95 -0.53
CA LEU A 54 13.16 5.33 -1.12
C LEU A 54 13.12 5.64 -2.61
N GLU A 55 13.11 4.57 -3.40
CA GLU A 55 12.95 4.62 -4.85
C GLU A 55 11.63 5.28 -5.25
N ASP A 56 11.50 5.61 -6.54
CA ASP A 56 10.25 6.16 -7.05
C ASP A 56 9.18 5.07 -7.31
N THR A 57 9.64 3.83 -7.53
CA THR A 57 8.83 2.68 -7.91
C THR A 57 8.58 1.72 -6.75
N PHE A 58 7.51 0.94 -6.89
CA PHE A 58 7.16 -0.11 -5.94
C PHE A 58 7.31 -1.47 -6.61
N GLU A 59 7.84 -2.45 -5.87
CA GLU A 59 7.90 -3.82 -6.34
C GLU A 59 6.52 -4.47 -6.33
N LEU A 60 5.69 -4.11 -5.34
CA LEU A 60 4.39 -4.74 -5.15
C LEU A 60 3.35 -3.75 -4.62
N LEU A 61 2.15 -3.81 -5.21
CA LEU A 61 0.98 -3.07 -4.77
C LEU A 61 0.02 -4.01 -4.05
N ILE A 62 -0.40 -3.68 -2.82
CA ILE A 62 -1.29 -4.53 -2.03
C ILE A 62 -2.38 -3.73 -1.35
N TYR A 63 -3.64 -4.16 -1.54
CA TYR A 63 -4.75 -3.71 -0.71
C TYR A 63 -4.79 -4.47 0.61
N THR A 64 -4.94 -3.75 1.72
CA THR A 64 -5.01 -4.35 3.06
C THR A 64 -5.77 -3.44 4.03
N SER A 65 -5.99 -3.90 5.25
CA SER A 65 -6.59 -3.10 6.33
C SER A 65 -5.56 -2.20 7.01
N ARG A 66 -5.96 -1.05 7.58
CA ARG A 66 -5.11 -0.21 8.46
C ARG A 66 -4.93 -0.80 9.85
N ALA A 67 -5.64 -1.86 10.19
CA ALA A 67 -5.56 -2.52 11.50
C ALA A 67 -4.13 -2.78 12.01
N PRO A 68 -3.14 -3.23 11.19
CA PRO A 68 -1.77 -3.43 11.66
C PRO A 68 -1.06 -2.14 12.07
N ILE A 69 -1.34 -1.04 11.36
CA ILE A 69 -0.81 0.30 11.69
C ILE A 69 -1.43 0.78 13.00
N ARG A 70 -2.77 0.69 13.13
CA ARG A 70 -3.51 1.12 14.33
C ARG A 70 -3.11 0.33 15.59
N LYS A 71 -2.74 -0.95 15.42
CA LYS A 71 -2.27 -1.83 16.50
C LYS A 71 -0.77 -1.71 16.77
N ASN A 72 -0.07 -0.75 16.16
CA ASN A 72 1.39 -0.57 16.25
C ASN A 72 2.19 -1.83 15.87
N ARG A 73 1.63 -2.70 15.03
CA ARG A 73 2.36 -3.84 14.45
C ARG A 73 3.25 -3.39 13.30
N TRP A 74 2.78 -2.44 12.51
CA TRP A 74 3.59 -1.76 11.49
C TRP A 74 3.99 -0.39 11.99
N HIS A 75 5.24 -0.01 11.78
CA HIS A 75 5.81 1.18 12.39
C HIS A 75 5.78 2.37 11.44
N TYR A 76 5.08 3.44 11.80
CA TYR A 76 5.16 4.70 11.08
C TYR A 76 6.55 5.34 11.24
N ILE A 77 7.17 5.73 10.13
CA ILE A 77 8.51 6.34 10.13
C ILE A 77 8.58 7.73 9.48
N GLY A 78 7.54 8.14 8.75
CA GLY A 78 7.54 9.46 8.13
C GLY A 78 6.42 9.63 7.12
N HIS A 79 6.46 10.77 6.43
CA HIS A 79 5.49 11.13 5.40
C HIS A 79 6.21 11.77 4.22
N GLU A 80 5.85 11.34 3.02
CA GLU A 80 6.27 11.95 1.77
C GLU A 80 5.05 12.00 0.84
N ALA A 81 4.76 13.16 0.26
CA ALA A 81 3.68 13.29 -0.71
C ALA A 81 3.88 12.30 -1.89
N LEU A 82 2.78 11.91 -2.54
CA LEU A 82 2.88 11.08 -3.74
C LEU A 82 3.55 11.87 -4.86
N ARG A 83 4.58 11.27 -5.45
CA ARG A 83 5.21 11.78 -6.67
C ARG A 83 4.29 11.53 -7.86
N THR A 84 4.48 12.26 -8.95
CA THR A 84 3.61 12.18 -10.14
C THR A 84 3.47 10.76 -10.69
N THR A 85 4.56 9.99 -10.68
CA THR A 85 4.63 8.58 -11.10
C THR A 85 3.86 7.62 -10.18
N GLN A 86 3.61 8.05 -8.94
CA GLN A 86 2.91 7.27 -7.91
C GLN A 86 1.41 7.62 -7.87
N GLN A 87 0.99 8.65 -8.60
CA GLN A 87 -0.41 9.04 -8.71
C GLN A 87 -1.16 8.03 -9.59
N SER A 88 -2.42 7.74 -9.22
CA SER A 88 -3.31 6.83 -9.96
C SER A 88 -2.96 5.33 -9.90
N LEU A 89 -2.01 4.91 -9.06
CA LEU A 89 -1.73 3.50 -8.81
C LEU A 89 -2.89 2.76 -8.11
N ASP A 90 -3.91 3.49 -7.67
CA ASP A 90 -5.15 2.98 -7.10
C ASP A 90 -6.24 2.68 -8.15
N PHE A 91 -5.94 2.88 -9.44
CA PHE A 91 -6.82 2.52 -10.55
C PHE A 91 -6.88 1.00 -10.75
N ARG A 92 -8.08 0.43 -10.69
CA ARG A 92 -8.30 -1.02 -10.60
C ARG A 92 -9.64 -1.47 -11.14
N VAL A 93 -9.79 -2.79 -11.26
CA VAL A 93 -11.07 -3.44 -11.54
C VAL A 93 -11.61 -4.12 -10.29
N VAL A 94 -12.91 -3.97 -10.05
CA VAL A 94 -13.64 -4.65 -8.96
C VAL A 94 -14.92 -5.21 -9.54
N ALA A 95 -15.07 -6.53 -9.55
CA ALA A 95 -16.26 -7.23 -10.06
C ALA A 95 -16.67 -6.78 -11.49
N GLY A 96 -15.68 -6.54 -12.37
CA GLY A 96 -15.91 -6.11 -13.75
C GLY A 96 -16.14 -4.59 -13.93
N GLU A 97 -16.06 -3.80 -12.86
CA GLU A 97 -16.22 -2.35 -12.88
C GLU A 97 -14.88 -1.65 -12.63
N ARG A 98 -14.68 -0.46 -13.20
CA ARG A 98 -13.48 0.37 -13.00
C ARG A 98 -13.64 1.30 -11.82
N TRP A 99 -12.57 1.38 -11.04
CA TRP A 99 -12.51 2.22 -9.85
C TRP A 99 -11.18 2.93 -9.77
N GLN A 100 -11.20 4.21 -9.41
CA GLN A 100 -10.04 4.94 -8.97
C GLN A 100 -10.35 5.51 -7.58
N GLY A 101 -9.59 5.07 -6.58
CA GLY A 101 -9.92 5.32 -5.19
C GLY A 101 -11.32 4.81 -4.84
N ASP A 102 -12.18 5.70 -4.34
CA ASP A 102 -13.60 5.43 -4.08
C ASP A 102 -14.53 5.85 -5.23
N THR A 103 -13.98 6.37 -6.31
CA THR A 103 -14.74 6.84 -7.47
C THR A 103 -14.99 5.68 -8.42
N HIS A 104 -16.27 5.39 -8.66
CA HIS A 104 -16.70 4.46 -9.70
C HIS A 104 -16.63 5.15 -11.07
N LEU A 105 -15.99 4.51 -12.04
CA LEU A 105 -15.74 5.06 -13.39
C LEU A 105 -16.53 4.32 -14.49
N GLY A 106 -17.44 3.42 -14.09
CA GLY A 106 -18.25 2.59 -14.99
C GLY A 106 -17.61 1.23 -15.31
N PRO A 107 -18.18 0.50 -16.28
CA PRO A 107 -17.76 -0.87 -16.59
C PRO A 107 -16.32 -0.93 -17.12
N ALA A 108 -15.62 -2.02 -16.81
CA ALA A 108 -14.30 -2.32 -17.35
C ALA A 108 -14.40 -2.92 -18.75
N SER A 109 -13.61 -2.40 -19.68
CA SER A 109 -13.42 -3.04 -20.98
C SER A 109 -12.59 -4.33 -20.84
N GLU A 110 -12.56 -5.15 -21.88
CA GLU A 110 -11.67 -6.33 -21.91
C GLU A 110 -10.19 -5.93 -21.82
N GLU A 111 -9.81 -4.77 -22.37
CA GLU A 111 -8.45 -4.25 -22.23
C GLU A 111 -8.16 -3.90 -20.75
N ASP A 112 -9.09 -3.24 -20.07
CA ASP A 112 -8.95 -2.89 -18.65
C ASP A 112 -8.76 -4.15 -17.79
N LYS A 113 -9.52 -5.22 -18.05
CA LYS A 113 -9.43 -6.49 -17.30
C LYS A 113 -8.08 -7.18 -17.44
N THR A 114 -7.36 -6.94 -18.55
CA THR A 114 -6.02 -7.51 -18.77
C THR A 114 -4.92 -6.64 -18.19
N ARG A 115 -5.11 -5.32 -18.14
CA ARG A 115 -4.07 -4.35 -17.75
C ARG A 115 -4.15 -3.94 -16.29
N LEU A 116 -5.35 -3.87 -15.72
CA LEU A 116 -5.57 -3.35 -14.38
C LEU A 116 -5.60 -4.47 -13.36
N PRO A 117 -5.04 -4.23 -12.15
CA PRO A 117 -5.14 -5.19 -11.07
C PRO A 117 -6.59 -5.36 -10.62
N GLU A 118 -6.96 -6.59 -10.28
CA GLU A 118 -8.19 -6.86 -9.54
C GLU A 118 -7.98 -6.60 -8.04
N MET A 119 -8.97 -5.99 -7.39
CA MET A 119 -8.87 -5.69 -5.96
C MET A 119 -9.01 -6.95 -5.10
N LEU A 120 -7.89 -7.43 -4.56
CA LEU A 120 -7.85 -8.44 -3.50
C LEU A 120 -7.34 -7.81 -2.20
N VAL A 121 -8.22 -7.70 -1.20
CA VAL A 121 -7.83 -7.21 0.14
C VAL A 121 -7.19 -8.34 0.93
N MET A 122 -5.88 -8.21 1.19
CA MET A 122 -5.10 -9.22 1.90
C MET A 122 -5.06 -8.97 3.41
N GLY A 123 -5.14 -10.06 4.19
CA GLY A 123 -4.91 -10.04 5.63
C GLY A 123 -3.43 -9.86 5.98
N VAL A 124 -3.15 -9.37 7.19
CA VAL A 124 -1.81 -8.96 7.64
C VAL A 124 -0.72 -10.03 7.44
N ARG A 125 -1.00 -11.30 7.75
CA ARG A 125 0.00 -12.38 7.61
C ARG A 125 0.41 -12.59 6.16
N LEU A 126 -0.56 -12.56 5.24
CA LEU A 126 -0.30 -12.69 3.81
C LEU A 126 0.49 -11.50 3.27
N VAL A 127 0.25 -10.28 3.78
CA VAL A 127 1.03 -9.10 3.41
C VAL A 127 2.49 -9.27 3.82
N GLU A 128 2.75 -9.74 5.04
CA GLU A 128 4.11 -9.97 5.56
C GLU A 128 4.83 -11.09 4.79
N GLU A 129 4.13 -12.19 4.49
CA GLU A 129 4.66 -13.28 3.65
C GLU A 129 5.04 -12.77 2.26
N LYS A 130 4.18 -11.98 1.61
CA LYS A 130 4.47 -11.38 0.29
C LYS A 130 5.63 -10.39 0.35
N ALA A 131 5.69 -9.58 1.40
CA ALA A 131 6.79 -8.64 1.63
C ALA A 131 8.15 -9.34 1.81
N ALA A 132 8.16 -10.55 2.39
CA ALA A 132 9.36 -11.37 2.54
C ALA A 132 9.83 -11.98 1.21
N LEU A 133 8.93 -12.23 0.25
CA LEU A 133 9.24 -12.84 -1.04
C LEU A 133 9.78 -11.87 -2.10
N ILE A 134 9.69 -10.56 -1.84
CA ILE A 134 10.28 -9.52 -2.71
C ILE A 134 11.81 -9.66 -2.68
N SER A 135 12.39 -9.93 -3.86
CA SER A 135 13.82 -10.18 -4.10
C SER A 135 14.59 -8.90 -4.40
#